data_AF-A0A158H2Y3-F1
#
_entry.id   AF-A0A158H2Y3-F1
#
_cell.length_a   1.000
_cell.length_b   1.000
_cell.length_c   1.000
_cell.angle_alpha   90.00
_cell.angle_beta   90.00
_cell.angle_gamma   90.00
#
_symmetry.space_group_name_H-M   'P 1'
#
loop_
_entity.id
_entity.type
_entity.pdbx_description
1 polymer ?
#
loop_
_entity_poly.entity_id
_entity_poly.type
_entity_poly.pdbx_seq_one_letter_code
_entity_poly.pdbx_strand_id
1 'polypeptide(L)' 'MSEPTDRATPPKQTPEDPNVADRRLSDEQKRAMTDEPAPPERQDESKVGELPDPKDVGEAG' A
#
# COMPACT_ATOMS: atom_id res chain seq x y z
N MET A 1 -11.17 21.88 15.53
CA MET A 1 -10.01 22.38 14.77
C MET A 1 -8.78 21.82 15.46
N SER A 2 -8.05 20.88 14.85
CA SER A 2 -6.81 20.35 15.42
C SER A 2 -5.65 21.19 14.92
N GLU A 3 -4.91 21.83 15.83
CA GLU A 3 -3.76 22.66 15.48
C GLU A 3 -2.59 21.77 15.01
N PRO A 4 -1.90 22.11 13.90
CA PRO A 4 -0.72 21.37 13.47
C PRO A 4 0.39 21.58 14.49
N THR A 5 0.78 20.52 15.20
CA THR A 5 1.94 20.55 16.10
C THR A 5 3.21 20.61 15.26
N ASP A 6 4.06 21.62 15.46
CA ASP A 6 5.37 21.81 14.83
C ASP A 6 6.41 20.80 15.38
N ARG A 7 6.04 19.51 15.41
CA ARG A 7 6.94 18.46 15.86
C ARG A 7 7.88 18.17 14.72
N ALA A 8 9.14 18.59 14.86
CA ALA A 8 10.20 18.27 13.92
C ALA A 8 10.16 16.76 13.62
N THR A 9 10.18 16.41 12.33
CA THR A 9 10.30 15.02 11.92
C THR A 9 11.64 14.50 12.46
N PRO A 10 11.68 13.30 13.07
CA PRO A 10 12.95 12.69 13.46
C PRO A 10 13.93 12.67 12.28
N PRO A 11 15.25 12.81 12.54
CA PRO A 11 16.24 12.77 11.48
C PRO A 11 16.11 11.47 10.71
N LYS A 12 16.16 11.56 9.38
CA LYS A 12 16.24 10.38 8.53
C LYS A 12 17.61 9.75 8.75
N GLN A 13 17.62 8.45 8.98
CA GLN A 13 18.85 7.68 9.01
C GLN A 13 19.56 7.80 7.65
N THR A 14 20.86 8.07 7.66
CA THR A 14 21.70 8.20 6.46
C THR A 14 22.57 6.96 6.26
N PRO A 15 23.13 6.72 5.05
CA PRO A 15 24.04 5.59 4.80
C PRO A 15 25.33 5.59 5.65
N GLU A 16 25.67 6.72 6.24
CA GLU A 16 26.81 6.93 7.14
C GLU A 16 26.50 6.53 8.59
N ASP A 17 25.25 6.21 8.94
CA ASP A 17 24.91 5.81 10.30
C ASP A 17 25.56 4.46 10.67
N PRO A 18 26.09 4.31 11.89
CA PRO A 18 26.88 3.14 12.28
C PRO A 18 26.07 1.82 12.25
N ASN A 19 24.74 1.91 12.34
CA ASN A 19 23.81 0.78 12.34
C ASN A 19 23.10 0.57 10.99
N VAL A 20 23.59 1.16 9.90
CA VAL A 20 23.02 0.96 8.55
C VAL A 20 23.06 -0.51 8.12
N ALA A 21 24.07 -1.26 8.58
CA ALA A 21 24.20 -2.68 8.30
C ALA A 21 23.04 -3.50 8.88
N ASP A 22 22.51 -3.14 10.04
CA ASP A 22 21.44 -3.89 10.74
C ASP A 22 20.11 -3.87 9.98
N ARG A 23 19.95 -2.91 9.06
CA ARG A 23 18.75 -2.75 8.23
C ARG A 23 18.88 -3.40 6.85
N ARG A 24 20.07 -3.88 6.49
CA ARG A 24 20.25 -4.54 5.19
C ARG A 24 19.56 -5.89 5.26
N LEU A 25 18.59 -6.10 4.38
CA LEU A 25 18.00 -7.42 4.18
C LEU A 25 19.10 -8.43 3.84
N SER A 26 19.02 -9.61 4.43
CA SER A 26 19.85 -10.74 4.03
C SER A 26 19.54 -11.12 2.57
N ASP A 27 20.46 -11.80 1.89
CA ASP A 27 20.25 -12.19 0.49
C ASP A 27 19.10 -13.19 0.34
N GLU A 28 18.79 -13.97 1.38
CA GLU A 28 17.60 -14.80 1.45
C GLU A 28 16.31 -13.96 1.53
N GLN A 29 16.27 -12.94 2.39
CA GLN A 29 15.12 -12.03 2.50
C GLN A 29 14.87 -11.25 1.20
N LYS A 30 15.92 -10.88 0.47
CA LYS A 30 15.79 -10.22 -0.84
C LYS A 30 15.17 -11.15 -1.89
N ARG A 31 15.56 -12.44 -1.90
CA ARG A 31 15.01 -13.44 -2.84
C ARG A 31 13.54 -13.73 -2.57
N ALA A 32 13.15 -13.81 -1.29
CA ALA A 32 11.75 -14.03 -0.92
C ALA A 32 10.82 -12.92 -1.44
N MET A 33 11.28 -11.66 -1.47
CA MET A 33 10.48 -10.54 -2.02
C MET A 33 10.29 -10.60 -3.53
N THR A 34 11.17 -11.29 -4.26
CA THR A 34 11.05 -11.44 -5.72
C THR A 34 10.18 -12.61 -6.16
N ASP A 35 9.91 -13.55 -5.25
CA ASP A 35 9.06 -14.74 -5.50
C ASP A 35 7.57 -14.50 -5.18
N GLU A 36 7.17 -13.27 -4.84
CA GLU A 36 5.75 -12.95 -4.66
C GLU A 36 5.03 -12.91 -6.02
N PRO A 37 3.78 -13.43 -6.11
CA PRO A 37 3.01 -13.36 -7.34
C PRO A 37 2.75 -11.90 -7.72
N ALA A 38 2.71 -11.62 -9.02
CA ALA A 38 2.37 -10.29 -9.50
C ALA A 38 1.01 -9.83 -8.93
N PRO A 39 0.85 -8.54 -8.56
CA PRO A 39 -0.43 -8.03 -8.10
C PRO A 39 -1.48 -8.23 -9.21
N PRO A 40 -2.75 -8.46 -8.83
CA PRO A 40 -3.80 -8.63 -9.82
C PRO A 40 -3.93 -7.37 -10.67
N GLU A 41 -4.09 -7.54 -11.98
CA GLU A 41 -4.42 -6.42 -12.86
C GLU A 41 -5.74 -5.80 -12.41
N ARG A 42 -5.79 -4.47 -12.29
CA ARG A 42 -7.06 -3.77 -12.11
C ARG A 42 -7.88 -4.04 -13.36
N GLN A 43 -8.97 -4.80 -13.23
CA GLN A 43 -9.94 -4.93 -14.30
C GLN A 43 -10.42 -3.51 -14.64
N ASP A 44 -10.41 -3.15 -15.93
CA ASP A 44 -10.88 -1.86 -16.41
C ASP A 44 -12.19 -1.48 -15.70
N GLU A 45 -12.32 -0.23 -15.25
CA GLU A 45 -13.55 0.27 -14.63
C GLU A 45 -14.78 0.12 -15.55
N SER A 46 -14.55 -0.06 -16.86
CA SER A 46 -15.57 -0.39 -17.87
C SER A 46 -16.09 -1.84 -17.82
N LYS A 47 -15.45 -2.73 -17.05
CA LYS A 47 -15.90 -4.11 -16.75
C LYS A 47 -16.41 -4.28 -15.32
N VAL A 48 -16.52 -3.21 -14.54
CA VAL A 48 -17.42 -3.19 -13.39
C VAL A 48 -18.81 -3.20 -14.00
N GLY A 49 -19.36 -4.41 -14.17
CA GLY A 49 -20.70 -4.60 -14.71
C GLY A 49 -21.63 -3.58 -14.09
N GLU A 50 -22.35 -2.85 -14.94
CA GLU A 50 -23.30 -1.82 -14.57
C GLU A 50 -24.06 -2.27 -13.34
N LEU A 51 -23.71 -1.71 -12.16
CA LEU A 51 -24.41 -2.03 -10.93
C LEU A 51 -25.88 -1.76 -11.22
N PRO A 52 -26.80 -2.70 -10.94
CA PRO A 52 -28.20 -2.53 -11.31
C PRO A 52 -28.73 -1.21 -10.73
N ASP A 53 -29.54 -0.48 -11.50
CA ASP A 53 -30.11 0.78 -11.03
C ASP A 53 -30.84 0.51 -9.71
N PRO A 54 -30.59 1.31 -8.65
CA PRO A 54 -31.26 1.16 -7.35
C PRO A 54 -32.80 1.16 -7.43
N LYS A 55 -33.40 1.62 -8.54
CA LYS A 55 -34.84 1.56 -8.81
C LYS A 55 -35.33 0.21 -9.34
N ASP A 56 -34.45 -0.55 -9.99
CA ASP A 56 -34.75 -1.88 -10.54
C ASP A 56 -34.64 -2.98 -9.47
N VAL A 57 -33.91 -2.72 -8.38
CA VAL A 57 -33.95 -3.51 -7.14
C VAL A 57 -35.17 -3.09 -6.31
N GLY A 58 -36.37 -3.44 -6.78
CA GLY A 58 -37.63 -3.19 -6.05
C GLY A 58 -37.62 -3.75 -4.62
N GLU A 59 -38.52 -3.24 -3.78
CA GLU A 59 -38.71 -3.42 -2.32
C GLU A 59 -38.77 -4.89 -1.83
N ALA A 60 -37.69 -5.64 -2.03
CA ALA A 60 -37.46 -6.96 -1.50
C ALA A 60 -35.99 -7.04 -1.07
N GLY A 61 -35.65 -6.27 -0.04
CA GLY A 61 -34.35 -6.29 0.65
C GLY A 61 -34.05 -5.00 1.37
#